data_AF-A0A7V8YWK2-F1
#
_entry.id   AF-A0A7V8YWK2-F1
#
_cell.length_a   1.000
_cell.length_b   1.000
_cell.length_c   1.000
_cell.angle_alpha   90.00
_cell.angle_beta   90.00
_cell.angle_gamma   90.00
#
_symmetry.space_group_name_H-M   'P 1'
#
loop_
_entity.id
_entity.type
_entity.pdbx_description
1 polymer ?
#
loop_
_entity_poly.entity_id
_entity_poly.type
_entity_poly.pdbx_seq_one_letter_code
_entity_poly.pdbx_strand_id
1 'polypeptide(L)'
;MTPVEYPFWVWIFFFSVVLVALFVDIGIVNRTAHVPSRKETIIWSIIWVSLALSFNAFILWQFGLATAKLFLTGYLIELSLSVDNLFVFLLIFSFFKVPKKYQHRVLFWGIMGALVMRMIMIFAGAELVERFHWIIYVFGVFLVYTGLKMFGNSENNFEPHESAIVKLTTKYVRISKHYDGDKFFVIKDGVRTGTLLLLVLIVVEFTDLVFAVDSIPAIFGIT
;
A
#
# COMPACT_ATOMS: atom_id res chain seq x y z
N MET A 1 -19.68 -13.72 24.60
CA MET A 1 -19.67 -14.25 23.22
C MET A 1 -18.73 -15.43 23.22
N THR A 2 -19.21 -16.64 22.92
CA THR A 2 -18.33 -17.82 22.77
C THR A 2 -17.41 -17.56 21.58
N PRO A 3 -16.08 -17.72 21.69
CA PRO A 3 -15.19 -17.59 20.56
C PRO A 3 -15.64 -18.60 19.49
N VAL A 4 -15.89 -18.11 18.28
CA VAL A 4 -16.23 -18.97 17.14
C VAL A 4 -14.94 -19.68 16.75
N GLU A 5 -14.75 -20.89 17.27
CA GLU A 5 -13.62 -21.74 16.90
C GLU A 5 -13.90 -22.36 15.53
N TYR A 6 -13.31 -21.77 14.49
CA TYR A 6 -13.31 -22.39 13.17
C TYR A 6 -12.36 -23.59 13.14
N PRO A 7 -12.73 -24.69 12.50
CA PRO A 7 -11.85 -25.83 12.32
C PRO A 7 -10.52 -25.41 11.67
N PHE A 8 -9.42 -26.03 12.09
CA PHE A 8 -8.07 -25.71 11.59
C PHE A 8 -7.95 -25.75 10.05
N TRP A 9 -8.68 -26.64 9.39
CA TRP A 9 -8.68 -26.75 7.93
C TRP A 9 -9.17 -25.47 7.22
N VAL A 10 -10.05 -24.68 7.84
CA VAL A 10 -10.55 -23.41 7.28
C VAL A 10 -9.41 -22.40 7.18
N TRP A 11 -8.56 -22.32 8.20
CA TRP A 11 -7.38 -21.46 8.20
C TRP A 11 -6.34 -21.92 7.18
N ILE A 12 -6.07 -23.23 7.09
CA ILE A 12 -5.17 -23.78 6.06
C ILE A 12 -5.72 -23.42 4.67
N PHE A 13 -7.01 -23.64 4.42
CA PHE A 13 -7.63 -23.33 3.14
C PHE A 13 -7.54 -21.83 2.81
N PHE A 14 -7.88 -20.96 3.77
CA PHE A 14 -7.77 -19.50 3.61
C PHE A 14 -6.36 -19.06 3.24
N PHE A 15 -5.35 -19.42 4.05
CA PHE A 15 -3.96 -19.05 3.76
C PHE A 15 -3.47 -19.66 2.45
N SER A 16 -3.88 -20.88 2.11
CA SER A 16 -3.54 -21.50 0.83
C SER A 16 -4.10 -20.71 -0.35
N VAL A 17 -5.38 -20.31 -0.30
CA VAL A 17 -6.00 -19.48 -1.33
C VAL A 17 -5.29 -18.14 -1.46
N VAL A 18 -5.01 -17.46 -0.35
CA VAL A 18 -4.29 -16.17 -0.33
C VAL A 18 -2.88 -16.31 -0.91
N LEU A 19 -2.11 -17.31 -0.49
CA LEU A 19 -0.75 -17.52 -0.97
C LEU A 19 -0.71 -17.88 -2.46
N VAL A 20 -1.64 -18.72 -2.93
CA VAL A 20 -1.77 -19.05 -4.37
C VAL A 20 -2.12 -17.79 -5.16
N ALA A 21 -3.07 -17.00 -4.67
CA ALA A 21 -3.47 -15.75 -5.32
C ALA A 21 -2.29 -14.76 -5.42
N LEU A 22 -1.55 -14.56 -4.33
CA LEU A 22 -0.34 -13.73 -4.31
C LEU A 22 0.75 -14.28 -5.25
N PHE A 23 0.93 -15.60 -5.29
CA PHE A 23 1.90 -16.23 -6.17
C PHE A 23 1.54 -16.04 -7.65
N VAL A 24 0.26 -16.15 -8.01
CA VAL A 24 -0.22 -15.89 -9.38
C VAL A 24 0.03 -14.43 -9.74
N ASP A 25 -0.37 -13.50 -8.88
CA ASP A 25 -0.21 -12.06 -9.14
C ASP A 25 1.25 -11.67 -9.32
N ILE A 26 2.10 -12.05 -8.37
CA ILE A 26 3.48 -11.58 -8.30
C ILE A 26 4.42 -12.44 -9.15
N GLY A 27 4.29 -13.76 -9.04
CA GLY A 27 5.22 -14.71 -9.65
C GLY A 27 4.97 -14.96 -11.13
N ILE A 28 3.71 -14.87 -11.58
CA ILE A 28 3.32 -15.20 -12.95
C ILE A 28 2.98 -13.94 -13.72
N VAL A 29 2.07 -13.12 -13.20
CA VAL A 29 1.47 -12.00 -13.94
C VAL A 29 2.40 -10.79 -13.98
N ASN A 30 2.85 -10.33 -12.81
CA ASN A 30 3.66 -9.11 -12.68
C ASN A 30 5.17 -9.41 -12.61
N ARG A 31 5.61 -10.55 -13.17
CA ARG A 31 7.02 -10.98 -13.15
C ARG A 31 7.95 -10.01 -13.87
N THR A 32 7.47 -9.33 -14.91
CA THR A 32 8.24 -8.35 -15.69
C THR A 32 7.68 -6.96 -15.51
N ALA A 33 8.56 -5.99 -15.25
CA ALA A 33 8.16 -4.59 -15.15
C ALA A 33 7.78 -4.03 -16.53
N HIS A 34 6.49 -3.95 -16.80
CA HIS A 34 5.91 -3.21 -17.92
C HIS A 34 4.94 -2.14 -17.42
N VAL A 35 4.52 -1.23 -18.30
CA VAL A 35 3.43 -0.31 -17.98
C VAL A 35 2.14 -1.00 -18.42
N PRO A 36 1.26 -1.41 -17.49
CA PRO A 36 0.06 -2.15 -17.84
C PRO A 36 -0.86 -1.29 -18.71
N SER A 37 -1.47 -1.92 -19.72
CA SER A 37 -2.43 -1.23 -20.57
C SER A 37 -3.76 -1.02 -19.82
N ARG A 38 -4.56 -0.01 -20.21
CA ARG A 38 -5.89 0.20 -19.60
C ARG A 38 -6.77 -1.05 -19.64
N LYS A 39 -6.71 -1.82 -20.73
CA LYS A 39 -7.49 -3.06 -20.89
C LYS A 39 -7.05 -4.12 -19.89
N GLU A 40 -5.73 -4.29 -19.77
CA GLU A 40 -5.13 -5.22 -18.82
C GLU A 40 -5.49 -4.87 -17.37
N THR A 41 -5.40 -3.59 -16.98
CA THR A 41 -5.81 -3.13 -15.65
C THR A 41 -7.28 -3.45 -15.35
N ILE A 42 -8.20 -3.18 -16.29
CA ILE A 42 -9.62 -3.46 -16.11
C ILE A 42 -9.89 -4.96 -15.98
N ILE A 43 -9.25 -5.78 -16.83
CA ILE A 43 -9.39 -7.25 -16.77
C ILE A 43 -8.94 -7.77 -15.42
N TRP A 44 -7.77 -7.34 -14.93
CA TRP A 44 -7.26 -7.74 -13.63
C TRP A 44 -8.18 -7.29 -12.49
N SER A 45 -8.66 -6.06 -12.51
CA SER A 45 -9.66 -5.60 -11.53
C SER A 45 -10.91 -6.48 -11.51
N ILE A 46 -11.45 -6.84 -12.68
CA ILE A 46 -12.63 -7.71 -12.77
C ILE A 46 -12.32 -9.11 -12.23
N ILE A 47 -11.15 -9.69 -12.55
CA ILE A 47 -10.74 -11.00 -12.05
C ILE A 47 -10.68 -11.01 -10.53
N TRP A 48 -10.03 -10.01 -9.93
CA TRP A 48 -9.89 -9.89 -8.48
C TRP A 48 -11.22 -9.69 -7.76
N VAL A 49 -12.07 -8.79 -8.28
CA VAL A 49 -13.40 -8.55 -7.72
C VAL A 49 -14.28 -9.82 -7.84
N SER A 50 -14.24 -10.50 -8.98
CA SER A 50 -15.00 -11.73 -9.21
C SER A 50 -14.54 -12.87 -8.28
N LEU A 51 -13.24 -12.98 -8.02
CA LEU A 51 -12.69 -13.93 -7.08
C LEU A 51 -13.19 -13.67 -5.65
N ALA A 52 -13.17 -12.41 -5.20
CA ALA A 52 -13.69 -12.02 -3.89
C ALA A 52 -15.20 -12.30 -3.75
N LEU A 53 -16.00 -11.98 -4.78
CA LEU A 53 -17.43 -12.26 -4.79
C LEU A 53 -17.74 -13.76 -4.83
N SER A 54 -16.94 -14.55 -5.54
CA SER A 54 -17.07 -16.01 -5.58
C SER A 54 -16.76 -16.62 -4.21
N PHE A 55 -15.74 -16.10 -3.52
CA PHE A 55 -15.44 -16.50 -2.15
C PHE A 55 -16.55 -16.10 -1.17
N ASN A 56 -17.15 -14.91 -1.34
CA ASN A 56 -18.33 -14.52 -0.56
C ASN A 56 -19.53 -15.45 -0.80
N ALA A 57 -19.76 -15.87 -2.04
CA ALA A 57 -20.81 -16.84 -2.37
C ALA A 57 -20.54 -18.21 -1.71
N PHE A 58 -19.28 -18.63 -1.65
CA PHE A 58 -18.88 -19.82 -0.89
C PHE A 58 -19.16 -19.66 0.61
N ILE A 59 -18.83 -18.50 1.21
CA ILE A 59 -19.17 -18.22 2.61
C ILE A 59 -20.68 -18.25 2.84
N LEU A 60 -21.46 -17.66 1.93
CA LEU A 60 -22.93 -17.66 2.01
C LEU A 60 -23.49 -19.09 2.02
N TRP A 61 -22.95 -19.97 1.16
CA TRP A 61 -23.36 -21.35 1.07
C TRP A 61 -22.99 -22.18 2.31
N GLN A 62 -21.77 -21.98 2.84
CA GLN A 62 -21.23 -22.81 3.91
C GLN A 62 -21.55 -22.31 5.33
N PHE A 63 -21.56 -20.99 5.54
CA PHE A 63 -21.66 -20.33 6.85
C PHE A 63 -22.89 -19.42 6.99
N GLY A 64 -23.67 -19.25 5.92
CA GLY A 64 -24.94 -18.53 5.93
C GLY A 64 -24.81 -17.02 5.72
N LEU A 65 -25.97 -16.35 5.72
CA LEU A 65 -26.10 -14.95 5.30
C LEU A 65 -25.40 -13.96 6.23
N ALA A 66 -25.37 -14.21 7.54
CA ALA A 66 -24.77 -13.30 8.51
C ALA A 66 -23.25 -13.15 8.27
N THR A 67 -22.54 -14.27 8.14
CA THR A 67 -21.09 -14.31 7.90
C THR A 67 -20.73 -13.75 6.52
N ALA A 68 -21.53 -14.07 5.49
CA ALA A 68 -21.33 -13.52 4.15
C ALA A 68 -21.50 -12.00 4.10
N LYS A 69 -22.49 -11.46 4.83
CA LYS A 69 -22.64 -9.99 4.95
C LYS A 69 -21.42 -9.36 5.61
N LEU A 70 -20.92 -9.95 6.70
CA LEU A 70 -19.73 -9.44 7.38
C LEU A 70 -18.51 -9.42 6.45
N PHE A 71 -18.27 -10.51 5.72
CA PHE A 71 -17.19 -10.57 4.72
C PHE A 71 -17.36 -9.51 3.63
N LEU A 72 -18.55 -9.42 3.03
CA LEU A 72 -18.81 -8.47 1.95
C LEU A 72 -18.66 -7.02 2.40
N THR A 73 -19.15 -6.69 3.60
CA THR A 73 -18.99 -5.37 4.20
C THR A 73 -17.51 -5.04 4.43
N GLY A 74 -16.75 -5.96 5.04
CA GLY A 74 -15.31 -5.78 5.23
C GLY A 74 -14.56 -5.61 3.91
N TYR A 75 -14.89 -6.43 2.91
CA TYR A 75 -14.32 -6.34 1.56
C TYR A 75 -14.60 -4.98 0.90
N LEU A 76 -15.83 -4.48 0.98
CA LEU A 76 -16.19 -3.19 0.41
C LEU A 76 -15.48 -2.03 1.12
N ILE A 77 -15.35 -2.09 2.45
CA ILE A 77 -14.60 -1.09 3.22
C ILE A 77 -13.13 -1.05 2.78
N GLU A 78 -12.44 -2.20 2.73
CA GLU A 78 -11.05 -2.27 2.28
C GLU A 78 -10.90 -1.85 0.80
N LEU A 79 -11.86 -2.21 -0.06
CA LEU A 79 -11.87 -1.79 -1.47
C LEU A 79 -11.99 -0.26 -1.58
N SER A 80 -12.88 0.37 -0.80
CA SER A 80 -13.02 1.83 -0.76
C SER A 80 -11.74 2.51 -0.26
N LEU A 81 -11.17 2.03 0.84
CA LEU A 81 -9.92 2.58 1.41
C LEU A 81 -8.73 2.42 0.46
N SER A 82 -8.70 1.37 -0.37
CA SER A 82 -7.63 1.18 -1.36
C SER A 82 -7.58 2.29 -2.42
N VAL A 83 -8.73 2.90 -2.76
CA VAL A 83 -8.80 4.02 -3.72
C VAL A 83 -8.19 5.28 -3.13
N ASP A 84 -8.45 5.54 -1.84
CA ASP A 84 -7.87 6.67 -1.10
C ASP A 84 -6.34 6.53 -1.01
N ASN A 85 -5.84 5.31 -0.73
CA ASN A 85 -4.42 5.00 -0.71
C ASN A 85 -3.74 5.30 -2.06
N LEU A 86 -4.38 4.88 -3.17
CA LEU A 86 -3.87 5.13 -4.52
C LEU A 86 -3.77 6.62 -4.83
N PHE A 87 -4.75 7.43 -4.41
CA PHE A 87 -4.70 8.88 -4.60
C PHE A 87 -3.48 9.50 -3.92
N VAL A 88 -3.19 9.09 -2.68
CA VAL A 88 -2.02 9.60 -1.96
C VAL A 88 -0.71 9.14 -2.60
N PHE A 89 -0.64 7.91 -3.13
CA PHE A 89 0.52 7.47 -3.91
C PHE A 89 0.74 8.33 -5.15
N LEU A 90 -0.33 8.71 -5.86
CA LEU A 90 -0.23 9.62 -7.00
C LEU A 90 0.26 11.02 -6.60
N LEU A 91 -0.19 11.55 -5.47
CA LEU A 91 0.32 12.81 -4.93
C LEU A 91 1.82 12.71 -4.60
N ILE A 92 2.25 11.63 -3.94
CA ILE A 92 3.66 11.37 -3.63
C ILE A 92 4.47 11.28 -4.94
N PHE A 93 4.02 10.50 -5.92
CA PHE A 93 4.72 10.36 -7.20
C PHE A 93 4.81 11.67 -7.97
N SER A 94 3.75 12.47 -7.96
CA SER A 94 3.73 13.78 -8.60
C SER A 94 4.69 14.75 -7.89
N PHE A 95 4.65 14.78 -6.56
CA PHE A 95 5.55 15.58 -5.73
C PHE A 95 7.01 15.24 -5.99
N PHE A 96 7.38 13.96 -5.97
CA PHE A 96 8.76 13.55 -6.24
C PHE A 96 9.11 13.52 -7.74
N LYS A 97 8.17 13.82 -8.64
CA LYS A 97 8.32 13.71 -10.10
C LYS A 97 8.83 12.34 -10.54
N VAL A 98 8.26 11.27 -9.96
CA VAL A 98 8.67 9.89 -10.22
C VAL A 98 8.35 9.51 -11.67
N PRO A 99 9.35 9.14 -12.49
CA PRO A 99 9.11 8.70 -13.86
C PRO A 99 8.12 7.52 -13.90
N LYS A 100 7.13 7.55 -14.79
CA LYS A 100 6.09 6.51 -14.91
C LYS A 100 6.65 5.07 -14.97
N LYS A 101 7.79 4.88 -15.64
CA LYS A 101 8.49 3.58 -15.74
C LYS A 101 8.92 2.99 -14.39
N TYR A 102 9.08 3.82 -13.35
CA TYR A 102 9.51 3.37 -12.02
C TYR A 102 8.37 3.32 -11.00
N GLN A 103 7.21 3.91 -11.31
CA GLN A 103 6.06 3.90 -10.42
C GLN A 103 5.58 2.48 -10.12
N HIS A 104 5.47 1.62 -11.14
CA HIS A 104 5.11 0.21 -10.96
C HIS A 104 6.05 -0.51 -9.99
N ARG A 105 7.36 -0.25 -10.07
CA ARG A 105 8.35 -0.86 -9.18
C ARG A 105 8.19 -0.40 -7.74
N VAL A 106 7.96 0.90 -7.53
CA VAL A 106 7.72 1.43 -6.18
C VAL A 106 6.41 0.87 -5.61
N LEU A 107 5.34 0.81 -6.41
CA LEU A 107 4.07 0.23 -6.01
C LEU A 107 4.22 -1.26 -5.65
N PHE A 108 4.91 -2.04 -6.48
CA PHE A 108 5.13 -3.46 -6.24
C PHE A 108 5.84 -3.71 -4.91
N TRP A 109 6.97 -3.03 -4.67
CA TRP A 109 7.71 -3.17 -3.41
C TRP A 109 6.94 -2.58 -2.23
N GLY A 110 6.21 -1.48 -2.44
CA GLY A 110 5.37 -0.85 -1.43
C GLY A 110 4.24 -1.77 -0.97
N ILE A 111 3.54 -2.44 -1.89
CA ILE A 111 2.49 -3.42 -1.58
C ILE A 111 3.08 -4.62 -0.83
N MET A 112 4.26 -5.11 -1.24
CA MET A 112 4.93 -6.22 -0.53
C MET A 112 5.30 -5.84 0.90
N GLY A 113 5.90 -4.65 1.09
CA GLY A 113 6.22 -4.13 2.42
C GLY A 113 4.98 -3.92 3.28
N ALA A 114 3.95 -3.30 2.70
CA ALA A 114 2.63 -3.09 3.30
C ALA A 114 2.01 -4.41 3.79
N LEU A 115 1.98 -5.45 2.96
CA LEU A 115 1.44 -6.76 3.34
C LEU A 115 2.18 -7.35 4.55
N VAL A 116 3.51 -7.26 4.57
CA VAL A 116 4.32 -7.72 5.71
C VAL A 116 4.01 -6.92 6.97
N MET A 117 3.98 -5.59 6.86
CA MET A 117 3.65 -4.71 7.99
C MET A 117 2.24 -4.97 8.51
N ARG A 118 1.26 -5.18 7.62
CA ARG A 118 -0.12 -5.57 7.99
C ARG A 118 -0.15 -6.89 8.75
N MET A 119 0.57 -7.92 8.29
CA MET A 119 0.67 -9.18 9.03
C MET A 119 1.24 -8.95 10.44
N ILE A 120 2.31 -8.15 10.57
CA ILE A 120 2.91 -7.81 11.87
C ILE A 120 1.89 -7.10 12.76
N MET A 121 1.16 -6.10 12.24
CA MET A 121 0.15 -5.37 13.01
C MET A 121 -1.01 -6.24 13.48
N ILE A 122 -1.48 -7.17 12.63
CA ILE A 122 -2.53 -8.13 13.00
C ILE A 122 -2.09 -8.97 14.21
N PHE A 123 -0.85 -9.46 14.22
CA PHE A 123 -0.31 -10.21 15.36
C PHE A 123 0.02 -9.33 16.58
N ALA A 124 0.45 -8.09 16.35
CA ALA A 124 0.77 -7.14 17.41
C ALA A 124 -0.48 -6.63 18.15
N GLY A 125 -1.65 -6.68 17.52
CA GLY A 125 -2.96 -6.38 18.11
C GLY A 125 -3.38 -4.91 17.99
N ALA A 126 -4.70 -4.68 18.07
CA ALA A 126 -5.33 -3.37 17.89
C ALA A 126 -4.89 -2.32 18.93
N GLU A 127 -4.51 -2.75 20.15
CA GLU A 127 -4.09 -1.82 21.21
C GLU A 127 -2.75 -1.15 20.91
N LEU A 128 -1.87 -1.80 20.14
CA LEU A 128 -0.64 -1.16 19.68
C LEU A 128 -0.96 -0.02 18.71
N VAL A 129 -1.92 -0.24 17.81
CA VAL A 129 -2.34 0.68 16.76
C VAL A 129 -2.97 1.96 17.34
N GLU A 130 -3.80 1.82 18.37
CA GLU A 130 -4.48 2.95 19.03
C GLU A 130 -3.49 3.96 19.65
N ARG A 131 -2.37 3.48 20.20
CA ARG A 131 -1.32 4.33 20.79
C ARG A 131 -0.61 5.20 19.75
N PHE A 132 -0.60 4.79 18.48
CA PHE A 132 0.03 5.52 17.39
C PHE A 132 -0.94 6.39 16.60
N HIS A 133 -2.22 6.51 16.99
CA HIS A 133 -3.23 7.27 16.24
C HIS A 133 -2.83 8.74 15.98
N TRP A 134 -2.03 9.36 16.86
CA TRP A 134 -1.53 10.73 16.68
C TRP A 134 -0.73 10.93 15.38
N ILE A 135 -0.15 9.87 14.82
CA ILE A 135 0.61 9.89 13.57
C ILE A 135 -0.24 10.35 12.39
N ILE A 136 -1.54 10.05 12.41
CA ILE A 136 -2.50 10.40 11.35
C ILE A 136 -2.62 11.92 11.24
N TYR A 137 -2.67 12.65 12.37
CA TYR A 137 -2.78 14.11 12.33
C TYR A 137 -1.53 14.77 11.75
N VAL A 138 -0.33 14.30 12.14
CA VAL A 138 0.93 14.81 11.60
C VAL A 138 1.03 14.53 10.11
N PHE A 139 0.64 13.32 9.70
CA PHE A 139 0.63 12.92 8.30
C PHE A 139 -0.41 13.69 7.47
N GLY A 140 -1.60 13.93 8.03
CA GLY A 140 -2.65 14.72 7.41
C GLY A 140 -2.22 16.17 7.14
N VAL A 141 -1.57 16.82 8.11
CA VAL A 141 -0.96 18.15 7.92
C VAL A 141 0.08 18.12 6.81
N PHE A 142 0.91 17.07 6.77
CA PHE A 142 1.87 16.88 5.70
C PHE A 142 1.21 16.76 4.31
N LEU A 143 0.12 16.00 4.17
CA LEU A 143 -0.61 15.85 2.92
C LEU A 143 -1.30 17.15 2.48
N VAL A 144 -1.89 17.89 3.41
CA VAL A 144 -2.48 19.22 3.12
C VAL A 144 -1.38 20.16 2.60
N TYR A 145 -0.23 20.17 3.25
CA TYR A 145 0.91 20.97 2.81
C TYR A 145 1.39 20.59 1.41
N THR A 146 1.57 19.30 1.11
CA THR A 146 2.02 18.85 -0.22
C THR A 146 0.98 19.14 -1.29
N GLY A 147 -0.30 18.89 -1.01
CA GLY A 147 -1.42 19.17 -1.90
C GLY A 147 -1.53 20.66 -2.26
N LEU A 148 -1.48 21.55 -1.26
CA LEU A 148 -1.51 23.01 -1.47
C LEU A 148 -0.31 23.47 -2.31
N LYS A 149 0.88 22.93 -2.03
CA LYS A 149 2.11 23.28 -2.76
C LYS A 149 2.08 22.83 -4.23
N MET A 150 1.38 21.73 -4.52
CA MET A 150 1.16 21.24 -5.88
C MET A 150 0.15 22.09 -6.65
N PHE A 151 -0.93 22.56 -6.01
CA PHE A 151 -1.93 23.43 -6.62
C PHE A 151 -1.39 24.83 -6.97
N GLY A 152 -0.45 25.36 -6.18
CA GLY A 152 0.07 26.73 -6.36
C GLY A 152 1.20 26.91 -7.39
N ASN A 153 1.79 25.83 -7.92
CA ASN A 153 3.01 25.89 -8.75
C ASN A 153 2.86 25.19 -10.11
N SER A 154 1.87 25.61 -10.90
CA SER A 154 1.59 25.05 -12.23
C SER A 154 2.64 25.37 -13.31
N GLU A 155 3.55 26.34 -13.11
CA GLU A 155 4.44 26.81 -14.18
C GLU A 155 5.94 27.02 -13.85
N ASN A 156 6.40 26.89 -12.60
CA ASN A 156 7.83 27.09 -12.30
C ASN A 156 8.50 25.92 -11.56
N ASN A 157 9.57 25.40 -12.19
CA ASN A 157 10.66 24.56 -11.68
C ASN A 157 10.59 24.09 -10.22
N PHE A 158 9.59 23.26 -9.87
CA PHE A 158 9.63 22.54 -8.61
C PHE A 158 10.77 21.51 -8.65
N GLU A 159 11.82 21.74 -7.88
CA GLU A 159 12.98 20.88 -7.77
C GLU A 159 12.85 20.01 -6.50
N PRO A 160 12.50 18.71 -6.60
CA PRO A 160 12.23 17.87 -5.43
C PRO A 160 13.41 17.82 -4.45
N HIS A 161 14.64 17.96 -4.95
CA HIS A 161 15.88 18.01 -4.18
C HIS A 161 16.02 19.21 -3.23
N GLU A 162 15.18 20.23 -3.39
CA GLU A 162 15.16 21.40 -2.51
C GLU A 162 14.12 21.32 -1.39
N SER A 163 13.21 20.34 -1.45
CA SER A 163 12.16 20.14 -0.45
C SER A 163 12.73 19.92 0.94
N ALA A 164 12.09 20.48 1.96
CA ALA A 164 12.47 20.31 3.37
C ALA A 164 12.58 18.82 3.76
N ILE A 165 11.71 17.96 3.22
CA ILE A 165 11.75 16.51 3.46
C ILE A 165 12.94 15.85 2.78
N VAL A 166 13.24 16.21 1.53
CA VAL A 166 14.42 15.66 0.87
C VAL A 166 15.68 16.16 1.57
N LYS A 167 15.74 17.41 2.02
CA LYS A 167 16.84 17.94 2.83
C LYS A 167 16.97 17.26 4.20
N LEU A 168 15.86 17.01 4.90
CA LEU A 168 15.88 16.34 6.19
C LEU A 168 16.32 14.88 6.03
N THR A 169 15.77 14.15 5.06
CA THR A 169 16.12 12.75 4.86
C THR A 169 17.51 12.59 4.26
N THR A 170 17.94 13.46 3.34
CA THR A 170 19.34 13.48 2.83
C THR A 170 20.36 13.89 3.90
N LYS A 171 19.94 14.58 4.97
CA LYS A 171 20.80 14.94 6.11
C LYS A 171 21.08 13.74 7.02
N TYR A 172 20.11 12.85 7.21
CA TYR A 172 20.25 11.66 8.07
C TYR A 172 20.59 10.39 7.29
N VAL A 173 20.27 10.33 5.99
CA VAL A 173 20.48 9.16 5.12
C VAL A 173 21.18 9.63 3.85
N ARG A 174 22.28 8.97 3.45
CA ARG A 174 23.00 9.28 2.20
C ARG A 174 22.11 8.93 1.01
N ILE A 175 21.40 9.91 0.46
CA ILE A 175 20.50 9.73 -0.69
C ILE A 175 20.99 10.57 -1.88
N SER A 176 21.12 9.95 -3.05
CA SER A 176 21.40 10.61 -4.33
C SER A 176 20.21 11.49 -4.72
N LYS A 177 20.48 12.76 -5.04
CA LYS A 177 19.47 13.74 -5.49
C LYS A 177 18.96 13.50 -6.91
N HIS A 178 19.53 12.53 -7.64
CA HIS A 178 19.21 12.23 -9.03
C HIS A 178 18.60 10.82 -9.15
N TYR A 179 17.76 10.63 -10.18
CA TYR A 179 17.21 9.32 -10.52
C TYR A 179 18.26 8.47 -11.25
N ASP A 180 19.02 7.68 -10.50
CA ASP A 180 20.04 6.78 -11.03
C ASP A 180 19.44 5.44 -11.52
N GLY A 181 18.58 5.51 -12.54
CA GLY A 181 17.94 4.34 -13.12
C GLY A 181 16.79 3.78 -12.26
N ASP A 182 16.62 2.46 -12.29
CA ASP A 182 15.60 1.69 -11.58
C ASP A 182 16.09 1.18 -10.19
N LYS A 183 17.35 1.46 -9.83
CA LYS A 183 18.00 0.91 -8.63
C LYS A 183 17.61 1.70 -7.38
N PHE A 184 17.32 1.00 -6.29
CA PHE A 184 17.09 1.61 -4.96
C PHE A 184 18.39 1.99 -4.25
N PHE A 185 19.48 1.31 -4.58
CA PHE A 185 20.81 1.60 -4.05
C PHE A 185 21.80 1.72 -5.20
N VAL A 186 22.66 2.71 -5.10
CA VAL A 186 23.79 2.92 -6.00
C VAL A 186 25.06 3.05 -5.19
N ILE A 187 26.17 2.55 -5.72
CA ILE A 187 27.48 2.77 -5.11
C ILE A 187 28.02 4.06 -5.71
N LYS A 188 28.16 5.09 -4.88
CA LYS A 188 28.75 6.37 -5.27
C LYS A 188 29.93 6.62 -4.34
N ASP A 189 31.09 6.91 -4.93
CA ASP A 189 32.35 7.12 -4.19
C ASP A 189 32.70 5.97 -3.22
N GLY A 190 32.48 4.72 -3.65
CA GLY A 190 32.78 3.52 -2.86
C GLY A 190 31.79 3.22 -1.72
N VAL A 191 30.74 4.04 -1.54
CA VAL A 191 29.74 3.86 -0.47
C VAL A 191 28.34 3.62 -1.03
N ARG A 192 27.61 2.69 -0.42
CA ARG A 192 26.21 2.38 -0.74
C ARG A 192 25.34 3.59 -0.37
N THR A 193 24.78 4.24 -1.39
CA THR A 193 23.95 5.44 -1.31
C THR A 193 22.54 5.09 -1.77
N GLY A 194 21.52 5.48 -1.00
CA GLY A 194 20.12 5.31 -1.39
C GLY A 194 19.78 6.21 -2.58
N THR A 195 18.87 5.80 -3.45
CA THR A 195 18.38 6.68 -4.53
C THR A 195 17.12 7.41 -4.11
N LEU A 196 16.71 8.41 -4.89
CA LEU A 196 15.43 9.08 -4.71
C LEU A 196 14.25 8.08 -4.77
N LEU A 197 14.37 6.99 -5.54
CA LEU A 197 13.35 5.92 -5.57
C LEU A 197 13.20 5.18 -4.24
N LEU A 198 14.29 5.01 -3.48
CA LEU A 198 14.22 4.39 -2.15
C LEU A 198 13.50 5.32 -1.17
N LEU A 199 13.76 6.63 -1.25
CA LEU A 199 13.03 7.60 -0.44
C LEU A 199 11.53 7.56 -0.72
N VAL A 200 11.15 7.54 -2.01
CA VAL A 200 9.74 7.44 -2.41
C VAL A 200 9.13 6.13 -1.89
N LEU A 201 9.83 5.01 -2.00
CA LEU A 201 9.37 3.72 -1.47
C LEU A 201 9.11 3.78 0.03
N ILE A 202 10.03 4.34 0.82
CA ILE A 202 9.87 4.50 2.26
C ILE A 202 8.65 5.37 2.58
N VAL A 203 8.48 6.48 1.86
CA VAL A 203 7.31 7.36 2.07
C VAL A 203 6.01 6.62 1.73
N VAL A 204 5.98 5.83 0.67
CA VAL A 204 4.82 5.00 0.28
C VAL A 204 4.51 3.94 1.34
N GLU A 205 5.52 3.20 1.82
CA GLU A 205 5.33 2.20 2.88
C GLU A 205 4.83 2.83 4.18
N PHE A 206 5.42 3.96 4.57
CA PHE A 206 4.98 4.68 5.78
C PHE A 206 3.54 5.20 5.63
N THR A 207 3.19 5.69 4.44
CA THR A 207 1.83 6.12 4.12
C THR A 207 0.84 4.97 4.25
N ASP A 208 1.16 3.79 3.69
CA ASP A 208 0.29 2.62 3.82
C ASP A 208 0.15 2.17 5.28
N LEU A 209 1.24 2.20 6.06
CA LEU A 209 1.20 1.90 7.49
C LEU A 209 0.23 2.82 8.22
N VAL A 210 0.28 4.13 7.95
CA VAL A 210 -0.65 5.11 8.53
C VAL A 210 -2.09 4.84 8.12
N PHE A 211 -2.35 4.40 6.88
CA PHE A 211 -3.70 4.03 6.46
C PHE A 211 -4.19 2.73 7.08
N ALA A 212 -3.32 1.75 7.26
CA ALA A 212 -3.65 0.51 7.95
C ALA A 212 -4.02 0.75 9.43
N VAL A 213 -3.45 1.78 10.07
CA VAL A 213 -3.83 2.21 11.42
C VAL A 213 -5.29 2.66 11.49
N ASP A 214 -5.86 3.18 10.39
CA ASP A 214 -7.27 3.59 10.30
C ASP A 214 -8.18 2.44 9.81
N SER A 215 -7.69 1.62 8.88
CA SER A 215 -8.47 0.52 8.30
C SER A 215 -8.72 -0.64 9.28
N ILE A 216 -7.74 -0.95 10.14
CA ILE A 216 -7.84 -2.05 11.11
C ILE A 216 -8.98 -1.80 12.14
N PRO A 217 -9.06 -0.65 12.83
CA PRO A 217 -10.20 -0.33 13.70
C PRO A 217 -11.54 -0.32 12.95
N ALA A 218 -11.57 0.13 11.69
CA ALA A 218 -12.81 0.13 10.90
C ALA A 218 -13.35 -1.30 10.67
N ILE A 219 -12.49 -2.29 10.41
CA ILE A 219 -12.87 -3.70 10.32
C ILE A 219 -13.30 -4.25 11.68
N PHE A 220 -12.60 -3.92 12.77
CA PHE A 220 -13.01 -4.37 14.09
C PHE A 220 -14.36 -3.74 14.52
N GLY A 221 -14.67 -2.53 14.06
CA GLY A 221 -15.95 -1.86 14.36
C GLY A 221 -17.18 -2.50 13.71
N ILE A 222 -17.01 -3.30 12.64
CA ILE A 222 -18.12 -4.03 12.00
C ILE A 222 -18.34 -5.44 12.59
N THR A 223 -17.41 -5.94 13.41
CA THR A 223 -17.39 -7.32 13.95
C THR A 223 -17.71 -7.33 15.44
#